data_AF-A0A432ZV56-F1
#
_entry.id   AF-A0A432ZV56-F1
#
_cell.length_a   1.000
_cell.length_b   1.000
_cell.length_c   1.000
_cell.angle_alpha   90.00
_cell.angle_beta   90.00
_cell.angle_gamma   90.00
#
_symmetry.space_group_name_H-M   'P 1'
#
loop_
_entity.id
_entity.type
_entity.pdbx_description
1 polymer ?
#
loop_
_entity_poly.entity_id
_entity_poly.type
_entity_poly.pdbx_seq_one_letter_code
_entity_poly.pdbx_strand_id
1 'polypeptide(L)'
;MKKLLSILTMSTLTASIPTPLLANTLLTLVKRDVSPLTSNSNNDYLPLKEINGIGKSIFYPAVDSKDNIYFGTHNGAFVLKHGESTPTKIDGIKDNISSLAIDSKDNIFIATNKGLYKLS
;
A
#
# COMPACT_ATOMS: atom_id res chain seq x y z
N MET A 1 -18.20 14.96 57.79
CA MET A 1 -17.56 14.24 56.66
C MET A 1 -17.75 12.73 56.87
N LYS A 2 -18.66 12.08 56.15
CA LYS A 2 -18.85 10.62 56.17
C LYS A 2 -18.41 10.08 54.80
N LYS A 3 -17.40 9.19 54.79
CA LYS A 3 -16.88 8.52 53.60
C LYS A 3 -17.92 7.51 53.09
N LEU A 4 -18.24 7.54 51.80
CA LEU A 4 -19.00 6.50 51.12
C LEU A 4 -18.05 5.36 50.73
N LEU A 5 -18.41 4.14 51.07
CA LEU A 5 -17.71 2.92 50.68
C LEU A 5 -18.32 2.43 49.37
N SER A 6 -17.56 2.43 48.28
CA SER A 6 -17.99 1.87 47.00
C SER A 6 -17.67 0.38 46.96
N ILE A 7 -18.66 -0.45 46.64
CA ILE A 7 -18.51 -1.90 46.48
C ILE A 7 -18.52 -2.20 44.98
N LEU A 8 -17.41 -2.72 44.45
CA LEU A 8 -17.29 -3.17 43.08
C LEU A 8 -17.87 -4.58 42.96
N THR A 9 -19.01 -4.74 42.27
CA THR A 9 -19.58 -6.05 41.96
C THR A 9 -18.90 -6.63 40.72
N MET A 10 -18.32 -7.83 40.84
CA MET A 10 -17.79 -8.58 39.69
C MET A 10 -18.75 -9.70 39.30
N SER A 11 -19.34 -9.60 38.11
CA SER A 11 -20.13 -10.65 37.49
C SER A 11 -19.22 -11.61 36.70
N THR A 12 -19.23 -12.89 37.03
CA THR A 12 -18.50 -13.94 36.30
C THR A 12 -19.32 -14.45 35.12
N LEU A 13 -18.69 -14.55 33.94
CA LEU A 13 -19.26 -15.15 32.74
C LEU A 13 -18.96 -16.66 32.73
N THR A 14 -19.99 -17.50 32.74
CA THR A 14 -19.84 -18.96 32.58
C THR A 14 -20.09 -19.35 31.12
N ALA A 15 -19.07 -19.88 30.43
CA ALA A 15 -19.24 -20.47 29.11
C ALA A 15 -19.60 -21.96 29.25
N SER A 16 -20.78 -22.35 28.79
CA SER A 16 -21.19 -23.74 28.66
C SER A 16 -20.54 -24.36 27.42
N ILE A 17 -19.66 -25.34 27.61
CA ILE A 17 -19.08 -26.13 26.51
C ILE A 17 -19.93 -27.40 26.33
N PRO A 18 -20.47 -27.70 25.13
CA PRO A 18 -21.19 -28.95 24.92
C PRO A 18 -20.22 -30.14 24.77
N THR A 19 -20.63 -31.27 25.34
CA THR A 19 -19.97 -32.59 25.37
C THR A 19 -19.74 -33.17 23.95
N PRO A 20 -18.66 -33.94 23.69
CA PRO A 20 -18.44 -34.51 22.36
C PRO A 20 -19.24 -35.81 22.20
N LEU A 21 -19.99 -35.95 21.11
CA LEU A 21 -20.58 -37.23 20.70
C LEU A 21 -19.66 -37.92 19.70
N LEU A 22 -19.08 -39.03 20.14
CA LEU A 22 -18.25 -39.94 19.35
C LEU A 22 -19.13 -40.67 18.31
N ALA A 23 -18.80 -40.56 17.02
CA ALA A 23 -19.35 -41.44 16.00
C ALA A 23 -18.23 -41.90 15.07
N ASN A 24 -18.06 -43.21 15.06
CA ASN A 24 -17.00 -43.95 14.40
C ASN A 24 -17.50 -44.25 12.98
N THR A 25 -16.88 -43.66 11.96
CA THR A 25 -17.11 -44.07 10.56
C THR A 25 -15.77 -44.23 9.87
N LEU A 26 -15.55 -45.43 9.32
CA LEU A 26 -14.35 -45.81 8.57
C LEU A 26 -14.07 -44.77 7.48
N LEU A 27 -12.89 -44.16 7.50
CA LEU A 27 -12.38 -43.35 6.41
C LEU A 27 -12.04 -44.26 5.22
N THR A 28 -13.01 -44.54 4.37
CA THR A 28 -12.72 -44.88 2.98
C THR A 28 -12.19 -43.63 2.30
N LEU A 29 -10.90 -43.64 1.98
CA LEU A 29 -10.23 -42.60 1.22
C LEU A 29 -10.79 -42.65 -0.22
N VAL A 30 -11.95 -42.01 -0.43
CA VAL A 30 -12.41 -41.67 -1.78
C VAL A 30 -11.29 -40.80 -2.34
N LYS A 31 -10.61 -41.28 -3.38
CA LYS A 31 -9.73 -40.44 -4.20
C LYS A 31 -10.62 -39.29 -4.63
N ARG A 32 -10.51 -38.15 -3.93
CA ARG A 32 -11.14 -36.92 -4.34
C ARG A 32 -10.56 -36.69 -5.72
N ASP A 33 -11.39 -36.79 -6.75
CA ASP A 33 -10.99 -36.40 -8.09
C ASP A 33 -10.26 -35.07 -7.93
N VAL A 34 -8.97 -35.09 -8.28
CA VAL A 34 -8.21 -33.85 -8.35
C VAL A 34 -8.77 -33.19 -9.58
N SER A 35 -9.92 -32.52 -9.42
CA SER A 35 -10.39 -31.54 -10.37
C SER A 35 -9.18 -30.66 -10.63
N PRO A 36 -8.72 -30.53 -11.89
CA PRO A 36 -7.62 -29.63 -12.17
C PRO A 36 -8.03 -28.30 -11.59
N LEU A 37 -7.15 -27.73 -10.75
CA LEU A 37 -7.31 -26.39 -10.23
C LEU A 37 -7.36 -25.48 -11.47
N THR A 38 -8.55 -25.30 -12.04
CA THR A 38 -8.79 -24.29 -13.05
C THR A 38 -8.52 -23.00 -12.30
N SER A 39 -7.44 -22.30 -12.70
CA SER A 39 -7.11 -20.99 -12.17
C SER A 39 -8.40 -20.19 -12.11
N ASN A 40 -8.84 -19.84 -10.90
CA ASN A 40 -9.99 -18.99 -10.69
C ASN A 40 -9.70 -17.67 -11.40
N SER A 41 -10.20 -17.49 -12.62
CA SER A 41 -9.87 -16.35 -13.48
C SER A 41 -10.69 -15.11 -13.11
N ASN A 42 -11.15 -15.01 -11.87
CA ASN A 42 -11.73 -13.81 -11.30
C ASN A 42 -10.59 -12.83 -10.98
N ASN A 43 -9.86 -12.42 -12.02
CA ASN A 43 -8.85 -11.37 -11.91
C ASN A 43 -9.58 -10.05 -11.64
N ASP A 44 -9.95 -9.82 -10.38
CA ASP A 44 -10.58 -8.59 -9.86
C ASP A 44 -9.60 -7.40 -9.84
N TYR A 45 -8.57 -7.40 -10.69
CA TYR A 45 -7.61 -6.32 -10.80
C TYR A 45 -8.19 -5.19 -11.64
N LEU A 46 -7.96 -3.95 -11.20
CA LEU A 46 -8.25 -2.78 -12.01
C LEU A 46 -7.41 -2.80 -13.30
N PRO A 47 -7.97 -2.33 -14.44
CA PRO A 47 -7.22 -2.28 -15.69
C PRO A 47 -6.01 -1.36 -15.55
N LEU A 48 -4.85 -1.84 -16.00
CA LEU A 48 -3.63 -1.03 -16.04
C LEU A 48 -3.70 -0.05 -17.21
N LYS A 49 -3.34 1.21 -16.94
CA LYS A 49 -3.20 2.25 -17.97
C LYS A 49 -1.77 2.77 -17.95
N GLU A 50 -1.07 2.63 -19.06
CA GLU A 50 0.25 3.21 -19.25
C GLU A 50 0.14 4.74 -19.34
N ILE A 51 1.07 5.44 -18.66
CA ILE A 51 1.20 6.88 -18.71
C ILE A 51 2.29 7.20 -19.73
N ASN A 52 1.88 7.76 -20.88
CA ASN A 52 2.78 8.07 -21.98
C ASN A 52 3.58 9.36 -21.72
N GLY A 53 4.65 9.57 -22.50
CA GLY A 53 5.43 10.81 -22.48
C GLY A 53 6.56 10.83 -21.43
N ILE A 54 6.78 9.71 -20.75
CA ILE A 54 7.87 9.49 -19.79
C ILE A 54 8.70 8.31 -20.25
N GLY A 55 10.03 8.48 -20.25
CA GLY A 55 10.96 7.44 -20.72
C GLY A 55 10.81 6.15 -19.91
N LYS A 56 11.29 5.02 -20.47
CA LYS A 56 11.10 3.67 -19.90
C LYS A 56 11.71 3.46 -18.49
N SER A 57 12.58 4.36 -18.03
CA SER A 57 13.28 4.25 -16.76
C SER A 57 12.78 5.31 -15.78
N ILE A 58 11.88 4.90 -14.89
CA ILE A 58 11.31 5.72 -13.82
C ILE A 58 11.79 5.17 -12.48
N PHE A 59 12.17 6.07 -11.57
CA PHE A 59 12.70 5.72 -10.26
C PHE A 59 12.11 6.62 -9.16
N TYR A 60 12.06 6.10 -7.94
CA TYR A 60 11.77 6.85 -6.71
C TYR A 60 10.45 7.66 -6.75
N PRO A 61 9.28 7.03 -7.02
CA PRO A 61 8.01 7.74 -6.94
C PRO A 61 7.70 8.15 -5.50
N ALA A 62 7.19 9.37 -5.31
CA ALA A 62 6.60 9.84 -4.06
C ALA A 62 5.34 10.65 -4.34
N VAL A 63 4.44 10.70 -3.37
CA VAL A 63 3.13 11.35 -3.51
C VAL A 63 2.99 12.43 -2.44
N ASP A 64 2.57 13.63 -2.84
CA ASP A 64 2.26 14.73 -1.91
C ASP A 64 0.83 14.62 -1.34
N SER A 65 0.47 15.51 -0.41
CA SER A 65 -0.88 15.52 0.18
C SER A 65 -2.01 15.86 -0.80
N LYS A 66 -1.68 16.25 -2.05
CA LYS A 66 -2.61 16.63 -3.12
C LYS A 66 -2.68 15.55 -4.21
N ASP A 67 -2.17 14.35 -3.94
CA ASP A 67 -2.11 13.23 -4.87
C ASP A 67 -1.30 13.49 -6.15
N ASN A 68 -0.38 14.45 -6.13
CA ASN A 68 0.58 14.63 -7.21
C ASN A 68 1.71 13.61 -7.06
N ILE A 69 2.08 12.97 -8.17
CA ILE A 69 3.13 11.94 -8.19
C ILE A 69 4.42 12.56 -8.71
N TYR A 70 5.43 12.62 -7.86
CA TYR A 70 6.78 13.05 -8.20
C TYR A 70 7.66 11.83 -8.45
N PHE A 71 8.49 11.86 -9.48
CA PHE A 71 9.38 10.75 -9.79
C PHE A 71 10.62 11.20 -10.57
N GLY A 72 11.67 10.40 -10.44
CA GLY A 72 12.93 10.62 -11.14
C GLY A 72 13.06 9.78 -12.40
N THR A 73 13.89 10.26 -13.31
CA THR A 73 14.39 9.53 -14.48
C THR A 73 15.90 9.77 -14.60
N HIS A 74 16.54 9.14 -15.59
CA HIS A 74 17.93 9.47 -15.93
C HIS A 74 18.12 10.90 -16.47
N ASN A 75 17.04 11.57 -16.88
CA ASN A 75 17.07 12.88 -17.56
C ASN A 75 16.44 14.00 -16.71
N GLY A 76 16.32 13.80 -15.40
CA GLY A 76 15.74 14.76 -14.46
C GLY A 76 14.49 14.23 -13.75
N ALA A 77 13.84 15.13 -13.02
CA ALA A 77 12.63 14.84 -12.25
C ALA A 77 11.37 15.33 -12.97
N PHE A 78 10.24 14.68 -12.70
CA PHE A 78 8.94 14.96 -13.29
C PHE A 78 7.87 14.96 -12.19
N VAL A 79 6.77 15.64 -12.48
CA VAL A 79 5.53 15.60 -11.68
C VAL A 79 4.36 15.24 -12.59
N LEU A 80 3.55 14.29 -12.17
CA LEU A 80 2.22 14.05 -12.70
C LEU A 80 1.23 14.63 -11.71
N LYS A 81 0.53 15.70 -12.11
CA LYS A 81 -0.46 16.33 -11.23
C LYS A 81 -1.71 15.47 -11.13
N HIS A 82 -2.39 15.55 -9.98
CA HIS A 82 -3.63 14.82 -9.76
C HIS A 82 -4.66 15.13 -10.87
N GLY A 83 -5.20 14.07 -11.48
CA GLY A 83 -6.16 14.16 -12.58
C GLY A 83 -5.55 14.41 -13.97
N GLU A 84 -4.25 14.67 -14.08
CA GLU A 84 -3.57 14.79 -15.36
C GLU A 84 -3.11 13.43 -15.90
N SER A 85 -2.89 13.36 -17.22
CA SER A 85 -2.37 12.18 -17.92
C SER A 85 -0.97 12.38 -18.49
N THR A 86 -0.45 13.61 -18.42
CA THR A 86 0.83 14.00 -19.00
C THR A 86 1.74 14.54 -17.90
N PRO A 87 2.85 13.85 -17.62
CA PRO A 87 3.84 14.36 -16.68
C PRO A 87 4.55 15.61 -17.20
N THR A 88 4.82 16.54 -16.31
CA THR A 88 5.58 17.76 -16.59
C THR A 88 6.99 17.64 -16.02
N LYS A 89 8.00 18.03 -16.79
CA LYS A 89 9.40 18.05 -16.33
C LYS A 89 9.58 19.17 -15.30
N ILE A 90 10.28 18.87 -14.21
CA ILE A 90 10.68 19.87 -13.22
C ILE A 90 11.96 20.55 -13.72
N ASP A 91 11.90 21.87 -13.86
CA ASP A 91 13.01 22.67 -14.33
C ASP A 91 14.18 22.69 -13.33
N GLY A 92 15.38 22.98 -13.84
CA GLY A 92 16.59 23.10 -13.01
C GLY A 92 17.25 21.77 -12.63
N ILE A 93 16.58 20.62 -12.78
CA ILE A 93 17.16 19.30 -12.50
C ILE A 93 17.34 18.51 -13.81
N LYS A 94 18.59 18.43 -14.27
CA LYS A 94 18.98 17.72 -15.51
C LYS A 94 19.74 16.43 -15.25
N ASP A 95 20.10 16.18 -14.01
CA ASP A 95 20.96 15.08 -13.59
C ASP A 95 20.15 13.82 -13.24
N ASN A 96 20.85 12.69 -13.13
CA ASN A 96 20.26 11.43 -12.71
C ASN A 96 19.78 11.54 -11.25
N ILE A 97 18.51 11.21 -11.02
CA ILE A 97 17.94 11.21 -9.68
C ILE A 97 18.43 9.96 -8.95
N SER A 98 18.88 10.13 -7.71
CA SER A 98 19.28 9.02 -6.83
C SER A 98 18.30 8.78 -5.69
N SER A 99 17.48 9.77 -5.34
CA SER A 99 16.39 9.64 -4.37
C SER A 99 15.40 10.79 -4.49
N LEU A 100 14.17 10.56 -4.05
CA LEU A 100 13.13 11.57 -3.93
C LEU A 100 12.36 11.33 -2.63
N ALA A 101 12.10 12.39 -1.88
CA ALA A 101 11.35 12.33 -0.63
C ALA A 101 10.42 13.54 -0.50
N ILE A 102 9.27 13.33 0.12
CA ILE A 102 8.32 14.39 0.45
C ILE A 102 8.08 14.33 1.96
N ASP A 103 8.23 15.46 2.64
CA ASP A 103 7.99 15.54 4.08
C ASP A 103 6.51 15.80 4.41
N SER A 104 6.16 15.78 5.70
CA SER A 104 4.79 16.02 6.19
C SER A 104 4.22 17.42 5.88
N LYS A 105 5.04 18.33 5.35
CA LYS A 105 4.66 19.70 4.97
C LYS A 105 4.68 19.88 3.44
N ASP A 106 4.68 18.78 2.69
CA ASP A 106 4.81 18.73 1.23
C ASP A 106 6.08 19.39 0.68
N ASN A 107 7.15 19.47 1.47
CA ASN A 107 8.44 19.87 0.92
C ASN A 107 9.01 18.71 0.10
N ILE A 108 9.25 18.93 -1.18
CA ILE A 108 9.82 17.93 -2.08
C ILE A 108 11.33 18.09 -2.12
N PHE A 109 12.02 17.02 -1.75
CA PHE A 109 13.48 16.91 -1.75
C PHE A 109 13.92 15.94 -2.85
N ILE A 110 14.85 16.39 -3.69
CA ILE A 110 15.35 15.65 -4.84
C ILE A 110 16.87 15.53 -4.70
N ALA A 111 17.35 14.31 -4.51
CA ALA A 111 18.77 14.01 -4.47
C ALA A 111 19.26 13.60 -5.86
N THR A 112 20.37 14.18 -6.28
CA THR A 112 21.10 13.82 -7.49
C THR A 112 22.54 13.47 -7.15
N ASN A 113 23.30 13.02 -8.14
CA ASN A 113 24.75 12.87 -8.01
C ASN A 113 25.51 14.19 -7.79
N LYS A 114 24.86 15.36 -7.93
CA LYS A 114 25.47 16.68 -7.70
C LYS A 114 25.06 17.36 -6.40
N GLY A 115 23.99 16.91 -5.76
CA GLY A 115 23.53 17.51 -4.50
C GLY A 115 22.09 17.20 -4.16
N LEU A 116 21.62 17.84 -3.09
CA LEU A 116 20.24 17.78 -2.61
C LEU A 116 19.54 19.11 -2.91
N TYR A 117 18.39 19.03 -3.58
CA TYR A 117 17.59 20.19 -3.96
C TYR A 117 16.23 20.12 -3.27
N LYS A 118 15.72 21.27 -2.86
CA LYS A 118 14.34 21.44 -2.40
C LYS A 118 13.56 22.17 -3.49
N LEU A 119 12.43 21.62 -3.93
CA LEU A 119 11.53 22.31 -4.84
C LEU A 119 10.77 23.41 -4.08
N SER A 120 10.77 24.63 -4.62
CA SER A 120 10.15 25.83 -4.06
C SER A 120 9.16 26.45 -5.03
#